data_AF-Q54R93-F1
#
_entry.id   AF-Q54R93-F1
#
_cell.length_a   1.000
_cell.length_b   1.000
_cell.length_c   1.000
_cell.angle_alpha   90.00
_cell.angle_beta   90.00
_cell.angle_gamma   90.00
#
_symmetry.space_group_name_H-M   'P 1'
#
loop_
_entity.id
_entity.type
_entity.pdbx_description
1 polymer ?
#
loop_
_entity_poly.entity_id
_entity_poly.type
_entity_poly.pdbx_seq_one_letter_code
_entity_poly.pdbx_strand_id
1 'polypeptide(L)'
;MNRLIFIFITILFVELIFGFHTGDISKKQEIQKASFQFLTAAAYRNAQKDREWCEDDKIKGGRPYQWNEYRGMVINYLDLYVALQFDPECNSNVATLRSLFVNQLAQPDPYPVNATWWDSVFLPTALNAFSCGFNGSKIEDHEFVSDDLLENFDNDKMKQDIWYMIGTYMTSIYKQRENINRRLDFDAGLYIPFLDKYTGGDYTKTQQMRVGFPTYLGRSLWAVFHIIAQRVSDSSCESSGNSTTTVYTSLTEKFKNFMVYFPLNHACPFCREHMISKVLVNDRYARDSYSSEAVRFFPIEHLLMGGTGGDLIAKLSTVRADDKRSIAAFFWKLHNAVTSSVEQGCQCFTEEIEDIDPYHCEFKSSVSIQTRYPRQQRSYPFAKRFEFILNEKHNYTLFKETRKQFINITSEINKLDTVQIRIELFKFWNDSSVKISEDTQNKIDQLMLLINNMTQLFLDTPVLSEAYSLVNSTLNCTLTEEYFASINLSDVEAPNLSIPRTPERCSNETKLSACEAQYFVEPKVVKKDENSSSNKLSIGWLFISILVINLIIFVL
;
A
#
# COMPACT_ATOMS: atom_id res chain seq x y z
N MET A 1 -25.42 -44.53 -15.45
CA MET A 1 -25.74 -43.09 -15.44
C MET A 1 -25.01 -42.32 -14.33
N ASN A 2 -25.10 -42.73 -13.06
CA ASN A 2 -24.47 -41.99 -11.93
C ASN A 2 -22.94 -41.83 -12.00
N ARG A 3 -22.18 -42.79 -12.53
CA ARG A 3 -20.72 -42.65 -12.68
C ARG A 3 -20.31 -41.63 -13.73
N LEU A 4 -21.05 -41.52 -14.83
CA LEU A 4 -20.78 -40.54 -15.89
C LEU A 4 -21.09 -39.12 -15.44
N ILE A 5 -22.19 -38.92 -14.70
CA ILE A 5 -22.53 -37.63 -14.09
C ILE A 5 -21.47 -37.22 -13.06
N PHE A 6 -21.00 -38.14 -12.22
CA PHE A 6 -19.95 -37.84 -11.25
C PHE A 6 -18.61 -37.47 -11.91
N ILE A 7 -18.21 -38.18 -12.97
CA ILE A 7 -17.01 -37.83 -13.75
C ILE A 7 -17.16 -36.46 -14.40
N PHE A 8 -18.32 -36.16 -15.00
CA PHE A 8 -18.56 -34.86 -15.64
C PHE A 8 -18.56 -33.71 -14.64
N ILE A 9 -19.18 -33.88 -13.47
CA ILE A 9 -19.13 -32.90 -12.37
C ILE A 9 -17.71 -32.75 -11.85
N THR A 10 -16.94 -33.84 -11.72
CA THR A 10 -15.54 -33.78 -11.26
C THR A 10 -14.65 -33.07 -12.27
N ILE A 11 -14.82 -33.31 -13.58
CA ILE A 11 -14.09 -32.61 -14.65
C ILE A 11 -14.45 -31.14 -14.65
N LEU A 12 -15.74 -30.78 -14.56
CA LEU A 12 -16.16 -29.39 -14.42
C LEU A 12 -15.58 -28.74 -13.17
N PHE A 13 -15.54 -29.45 -12.02
CA PHE A 13 -14.97 -28.92 -10.79
C PHE A 13 -13.44 -28.77 -10.88
N VAL A 14 -12.77 -29.70 -11.56
CA VAL A 14 -11.33 -29.67 -11.81
C VAL A 14 -11.00 -28.51 -12.77
N GLU A 15 -11.72 -28.35 -13.87
CA GLU A 15 -11.54 -27.20 -14.77
C GLU A 15 -11.96 -25.88 -14.14
N LEU A 16 -12.95 -25.85 -13.24
CA LEU A 16 -13.27 -24.65 -12.46
C LEU A 16 -12.17 -24.33 -11.43
N ILE A 17 -11.51 -25.34 -10.86
CA ILE A 17 -10.40 -25.15 -9.92
C ILE A 17 -9.13 -24.72 -10.65
N PHE A 18 -8.82 -25.33 -11.81
CA PHE A 18 -7.61 -25.03 -12.58
C PHE A 18 -7.77 -23.85 -13.55
N GLY A 19 -8.99 -23.52 -13.98
CA GLY A 19 -9.28 -22.46 -14.96
C GLY A 19 -9.14 -21.04 -14.42
N PHE A 20 -9.10 -20.86 -13.09
CA PHE A 20 -8.82 -19.55 -12.48
C PHE A 20 -7.35 -19.34 -12.10
N HIS A 21 -6.45 -20.23 -12.51
CA HIS A 21 -5.03 -20.10 -12.21
C HIS A 21 -4.35 -19.30 -13.33
N THR A 22 -4.22 -17.99 -13.09
CA THR A 22 -3.35 -17.13 -13.88
C THR A 22 -1.95 -17.69 -13.79
N GLY A 23 -1.44 -18.28 -14.87
CA GLY A 23 -0.11 -18.88 -14.89
C GLY A 23 0.94 -17.96 -14.26
N ASP A 24 1.85 -18.56 -13.49
CA ASP A 24 2.91 -17.87 -12.74
C ASP A 24 3.62 -16.84 -13.63
N ILE A 25 3.25 -15.56 -13.49
CA ILE A 25 3.95 -14.47 -14.18
C ILE A 25 5.35 -14.36 -13.60
N SER A 26 6.35 -14.16 -14.45
CA SER A 26 7.70 -13.91 -13.96
C SER A 26 7.75 -12.58 -13.18
N LYS A 27 8.68 -12.44 -12.23
CA LYS A 27 8.86 -11.18 -11.49
C LYS A 27 9.18 -9.98 -12.39
N LYS A 28 9.89 -10.22 -13.50
CA LYS A 28 10.09 -9.22 -14.57
C LYS A 28 8.75 -8.72 -15.10
N GLN A 29 7.83 -9.62 -15.44
CA GLN A 29 6.51 -9.25 -15.93
C GLN A 29 5.64 -8.59 -14.84
N GLU A 30 5.71 -9.07 -13.59
CA GLU A 30 4.98 -8.46 -12.48
C GLU A 30 5.39 -6.99 -12.28
N ILE A 31 6.70 -6.70 -12.27
CA ILE A 31 7.16 -5.32 -12.12
C ILE A 31 6.85 -4.48 -13.37
N GLN A 32 7.00 -4.99 -14.59
CA GLN A 32 6.60 -4.27 -15.82
C GLN A 32 5.14 -3.83 -15.76
N LYS A 33 4.22 -4.77 -15.54
CA LYS A 33 2.78 -4.50 -15.49
C LYS A 33 2.44 -3.54 -14.37
N ALA A 34 2.98 -3.77 -13.17
CA ALA A 34 2.71 -2.90 -12.03
C ALA A 34 3.24 -1.48 -12.26
N SER A 35 4.41 -1.33 -12.87
CA SER A 35 5.01 -0.03 -13.26
C SER A 35 4.08 0.74 -14.19
N PHE A 36 3.62 0.08 -15.26
CA PHE A 36 2.69 0.65 -16.21
C PHE A 36 1.40 1.11 -15.52
N GLN A 37 0.80 0.25 -14.70
CA GLN A 37 -0.46 0.53 -14.01
C GLN A 37 -0.36 1.76 -13.11
N PHE A 38 0.65 1.85 -12.23
CA PHE A 38 0.69 2.98 -11.29
C PHE A 38 1.10 4.30 -11.97
N LEU A 39 2.00 4.26 -12.96
CA LEU A 39 2.41 5.46 -13.68
C LEU A 39 1.25 6.03 -14.51
N THR A 40 0.52 5.18 -15.23
CA THR A 40 -0.64 5.62 -16.01
C THR A 40 -1.80 6.06 -15.12
N ALA A 41 -2.06 5.36 -14.00
CA ALA A 41 -3.07 5.76 -13.03
C ALA A 41 -2.78 7.15 -12.41
N ALA A 42 -1.51 7.45 -12.11
CA ALA A 42 -1.10 8.76 -11.62
C ALA A 42 -1.15 9.85 -12.72
N ALA A 43 -0.80 9.50 -13.96
CA ALA A 43 -0.98 10.38 -15.12
C ALA A 43 -2.43 10.79 -15.29
N TYR A 44 -3.38 9.86 -15.13
CA TYR A 44 -4.80 10.15 -15.25
C TYR A 44 -5.26 11.28 -14.32
N ARG A 45 -4.78 11.32 -13.06
CA ARG A 45 -5.09 12.42 -12.14
C ARG A 45 -4.53 13.75 -12.61
N ASN A 46 -3.32 13.73 -13.16
CA ASN A 46 -2.67 14.93 -13.72
C ASN A 46 -3.26 15.38 -15.06
N ALA A 47 -4.01 14.52 -15.75
CA ALA A 47 -4.69 14.83 -17.01
C ALA A 47 -6.09 15.42 -16.81
N GLN A 48 -6.60 15.49 -15.57
CA GLN A 48 -7.91 16.08 -15.29
C GLN A 48 -7.86 17.61 -15.36
N LYS A 49 -8.99 18.25 -15.68
CA LYS A 49 -9.11 19.72 -15.67
C LYS A 49 -9.09 20.26 -14.23
N ASP A 50 -9.97 19.72 -13.39
CA ASP A 50 -10.05 20.04 -11.96
C ASP A 50 -9.26 18.97 -11.18
N ARG A 51 -8.08 19.38 -10.70
CA ARG A 51 -7.07 18.51 -10.08
C ARG A 51 -6.98 18.68 -8.57
N GLU A 52 -7.90 19.43 -7.98
CA GLU A 52 -7.96 19.68 -6.54
C GLU A 52 -8.95 18.70 -5.92
N TRP A 53 -8.47 17.96 -4.92
CA TRP A 53 -9.23 16.91 -4.28
C TRP A 53 -9.20 17.05 -2.75
N CYS A 54 -10.32 16.70 -2.13
CA CYS A 54 -10.43 16.47 -0.71
C CYS A 54 -10.89 15.02 -0.54
N GLU A 55 -9.97 14.12 -0.22
CA GLU A 55 -10.20 12.68 -0.31
C GLU A 55 -10.85 12.33 -1.66
N ASP A 56 -11.98 11.61 -1.68
CA ASP A 56 -12.66 11.16 -2.89
C ASP A 56 -13.48 12.23 -3.61
N ASP A 57 -13.49 13.48 -3.14
CA ASP A 57 -14.34 14.54 -3.66
C ASP A 57 -13.52 15.64 -4.35
N LYS A 58 -13.92 16.00 -5.58
CA LYS A 58 -13.30 17.07 -6.37
C LYS A 58 -13.77 18.43 -5.89
N ILE A 59 -12.91 19.13 -5.15
CA ILE A 59 -13.30 20.37 -4.47
C ILE A 59 -12.24 21.43 -4.70
N LYS A 60 -12.69 22.58 -5.20
CA LYS A 60 -11.83 23.75 -5.36
C LYS A 60 -11.26 24.19 -4.01
N GLY A 61 -9.94 24.39 -3.95
CA GLY A 61 -9.20 24.63 -2.71
C GLY A 61 -8.80 23.35 -1.95
N GLY A 62 -9.10 22.17 -2.51
CA GLY A 62 -8.53 20.91 -2.05
C GLY A 62 -7.05 20.77 -2.41
N ARG A 63 -6.45 19.62 -2.11
CA ARG A 63 -5.02 19.39 -2.39
C ARG A 63 -4.83 19.11 -3.88
N PRO A 64 -4.06 19.92 -4.60
CA PRO A 64 -3.86 19.74 -6.04
C PRO A 64 -2.97 18.54 -6.34
N TYR A 65 -3.21 17.87 -7.46
CA TYR A 65 -2.18 17.09 -8.16
C TYR A 65 -1.31 18.04 -8.98
N GLN A 66 -0.01 18.11 -8.66
CA GLN A 66 0.91 19.02 -9.34
C GLN A 66 1.80 18.30 -10.34
N TRP A 67 1.94 18.90 -11.53
CA TRP A 67 2.73 18.33 -12.63
C TRP A 67 4.19 18.09 -12.27
N ASN A 68 4.84 19.08 -11.65
CA ASN A 68 6.23 19.01 -11.22
C ASN A 68 6.44 17.87 -10.22
N GLU A 69 5.52 17.66 -9.29
CA GLU A 69 5.57 16.55 -8.34
C GLU A 69 5.39 15.20 -9.05
N TYR A 70 4.46 15.11 -10.02
CA TYR A 70 4.27 13.90 -10.81
C TYR A 70 5.50 13.58 -11.66
N ARG A 71 6.05 14.58 -12.36
CA ARG A 71 7.32 14.45 -13.09
C ARG A 71 8.44 13.97 -12.18
N GLY A 72 8.56 14.56 -10.99
CA GLY A 72 9.56 14.17 -10.01
C GLY A 72 9.40 12.74 -9.53
N MET A 73 8.16 12.30 -9.28
CA MET A 73 7.84 10.90 -8.97
C MET A 73 8.29 9.97 -10.10
N VAL A 74 7.86 10.26 -11.34
CA VAL A 74 8.14 9.39 -12.48
C VAL A 74 9.64 9.30 -12.76
N ILE A 75 10.35 10.41 -12.82
CA ILE A 75 11.78 10.39 -13.15
C ILE A 75 12.59 9.65 -12.07
N ASN A 76 12.37 9.93 -10.79
CA ASN A 76 13.08 9.20 -9.72
C ASN A 76 12.73 7.70 -9.72
N TYR A 77 11.49 7.35 -10.06
CA TYR A 77 11.10 5.96 -10.22
C TYR A 77 11.77 5.26 -11.40
N LEU A 78 11.76 5.88 -12.59
CA LEU A 78 12.38 5.30 -13.79
C LEU A 78 13.91 5.21 -13.61
N ASP A 79 14.53 6.17 -12.91
CA ASP A 79 15.93 6.10 -12.53
C ASP A 79 16.21 4.85 -11.68
N LEU A 80 15.38 4.58 -10.67
CA LEU A 80 15.47 3.35 -9.87
C LEU A 80 15.24 2.11 -10.74
N TYR A 81 14.25 2.14 -11.64
CA TYR A 81 13.90 1.00 -12.48
C TYR A 81 15.08 0.54 -13.34
N VAL A 82 15.72 1.50 -14.02
CA VAL A 82 16.88 1.22 -14.89
C VAL A 82 18.10 0.85 -14.07
N ALA A 83 18.40 1.62 -13.02
CA ALA A 83 19.55 1.37 -12.14
C ALA A 83 19.50 -0.03 -11.51
N LEU A 84 18.31 -0.48 -11.11
CA LEU A 84 18.10 -1.80 -10.49
C LEU A 84 17.99 -2.96 -11.50
N GLN A 85 18.07 -2.65 -12.80
CA GLN A 85 18.14 -3.62 -13.89
C GLN A 85 16.98 -4.63 -13.84
N PHE A 86 15.76 -4.13 -13.61
CA PHE A 86 14.57 -5.00 -13.63
C PHE A 86 14.31 -5.59 -15.00
N ASP A 87 14.63 -4.83 -16.05
CA ASP A 87 14.50 -5.29 -17.41
C ASP A 87 15.52 -4.63 -18.36
N PRO A 88 16.77 -5.12 -18.37
CA PRO A 88 17.84 -4.53 -19.18
C PRO A 88 17.53 -4.45 -20.68
N GLU A 89 16.74 -5.40 -21.19
CA GLU A 89 16.34 -5.45 -22.61
C GLU A 89 15.45 -4.26 -22.99
N CYS A 90 14.73 -3.70 -22.03
CA CYS A 90 13.77 -2.62 -22.23
C CYS A 90 14.30 -1.25 -21.78
N ASN A 91 15.55 -1.17 -21.31
CA ASN A 91 16.15 0.06 -20.81
C ASN A 91 16.10 1.22 -21.82
N SER A 92 16.23 0.95 -23.12
CA SER A 92 16.11 2.00 -24.16
C SER A 92 14.70 2.58 -24.24
N ASN A 93 13.67 1.74 -24.13
CA ASN A 93 12.28 2.20 -24.12
C ASN A 93 11.94 2.93 -22.82
N VAL A 94 12.44 2.44 -21.69
CA VAL A 94 12.30 3.13 -20.39
C VAL A 94 13.02 4.48 -20.39
N ALA A 95 14.21 4.57 -20.98
CA ALA A 95 14.93 5.83 -21.15
C ALA A 95 14.17 6.81 -22.06
N THR A 96 13.49 6.31 -23.09
CA THR A 96 12.61 7.14 -23.94
C THR A 96 11.46 7.73 -23.12
N LEU A 97 10.81 6.93 -22.28
CA LEU A 97 9.78 7.42 -21.36
C LEU A 97 10.34 8.43 -20.36
N ARG A 98 11.53 8.18 -19.79
CA ARG A 98 12.21 9.15 -18.91
C ARG A 98 12.44 10.48 -19.62
N SER A 99 12.98 10.46 -20.84
CA SER A 99 13.23 11.66 -21.64
C SER A 99 11.95 12.44 -21.95
N LEU A 100 10.82 11.75 -22.16
CA LEU A 100 9.52 12.42 -22.32
C LEU A 100 9.21 13.29 -21.09
N PHE A 101 9.40 12.78 -19.88
CA PHE A 101 9.16 13.54 -18.63
C PHE A 101 10.21 14.62 -18.37
N VAL A 102 11.48 14.39 -18.71
CA VAL A 102 12.54 15.41 -18.60
C VAL A 102 12.22 16.60 -19.50
N ASN A 103 11.81 16.35 -20.74
CA ASN A 103 11.56 17.40 -21.73
C ASN A 103 10.21 18.10 -21.55
N GLN A 104 9.20 17.42 -21.00
CA GLN A 104 7.87 17.99 -20.77
C GLN A 104 7.81 18.82 -19.47
N LEU A 105 8.48 19.97 -19.45
CA LEU A 105 8.49 20.86 -18.28
C LEU A 105 7.11 21.43 -17.94
N ALA A 106 6.39 21.92 -18.94
CA ALA A 106 5.05 22.48 -18.78
C ALA A 106 4.01 21.36 -18.64
N GLN A 107 2.99 21.58 -17.80
CA GLN A 107 1.83 20.69 -17.69
C GLN A 107 1.15 20.55 -19.05
N PRO A 108 1.00 19.34 -19.60
CA PRO A 108 0.17 19.12 -20.78
C PRO A 108 -1.27 19.57 -20.53
N ASP A 109 -1.96 20.02 -21.57
CA ASP A 109 -3.37 20.37 -21.48
C ASP A 109 -4.19 19.22 -20.86
N PRO A 110 -5.24 19.52 -20.09
CA PRO A 110 -6.14 18.49 -19.59
C PRO A 110 -6.70 17.64 -20.73
N TYR A 111 -6.87 16.33 -20.51
CA TYR A 111 -7.36 15.38 -21.50
C TYR A 111 -8.67 15.83 -22.18
N PRO A 112 -9.69 16.34 -21.47
CA PRO A 112 -10.93 16.79 -22.11
C PRO A 112 -10.77 18.07 -22.96
N VAL A 113 -9.65 18.79 -22.82
CA VAL A 113 -9.33 20.00 -23.59
C VAL A 113 -8.51 19.64 -24.83
N ASN A 114 -7.45 18.85 -24.65
CA ASN A 114 -6.61 18.35 -25.73
C ASN A 114 -5.99 17.00 -25.33
N ALA A 115 -6.51 15.92 -25.92
CA ALA A 115 -6.11 14.56 -25.61
C ALA A 115 -4.77 14.14 -26.23
N THR A 116 -4.28 14.86 -27.25
CA THR A 116 -3.20 14.42 -28.15
C THR A 116 -1.92 14.00 -27.41
N TRP A 117 -1.49 14.78 -26.41
CA TRP A 117 -0.28 14.44 -25.65
C TRP A 117 -0.48 13.15 -24.84
N TRP A 118 -1.66 12.95 -24.26
CA TRP A 118 -1.93 11.80 -23.42
C TRP A 118 -2.16 10.51 -24.22
N ASP A 119 -3.02 10.56 -25.24
CA ASP A 119 -3.40 9.37 -26.02
C ASP A 119 -2.37 9.00 -27.08
N SER A 120 -1.69 9.97 -27.68
CA SER A 120 -0.85 9.74 -28.86
C SER A 120 0.65 9.86 -28.57
N VAL A 121 1.03 10.41 -27.42
CA VAL A 121 2.44 10.52 -26.99
C VAL A 121 2.70 9.70 -25.73
N PHE A 122 2.06 10.03 -24.61
CA PHE A 122 2.31 9.39 -23.33
C PHE A 122 1.93 7.92 -23.30
N LEU A 123 0.67 7.57 -23.60
CA LEU A 123 0.21 6.17 -23.50
C LEU A 123 1.05 5.23 -24.40
N PRO A 124 1.31 5.53 -25.68
CA PRO A 124 2.16 4.66 -26.50
C PRO A 124 3.60 4.56 -25.99
N THR A 125 4.18 5.66 -25.49
CA THR A 125 5.55 5.65 -24.93
C THR A 125 5.62 4.81 -23.65
N ALA A 126 4.63 4.95 -22.77
CA ALA A 126 4.54 4.18 -21.54
C ALA A 126 4.29 2.70 -21.82
N LEU A 127 3.42 2.39 -22.79
CA LEU A 127 3.13 1.02 -23.16
C LEU A 127 4.39 0.33 -23.72
N ASN A 128 5.09 0.97 -24.67
CA ASN A 128 6.33 0.43 -25.24
C ASN A 128 7.46 0.25 -24.20
N ALA A 129 7.51 1.12 -23.18
CA ALA A 129 8.47 1.01 -22.08
C ALA A 129 8.29 -0.29 -21.27
N PHE A 130 7.06 -0.73 -21.07
CA PHE A 130 6.76 -1.87 -20.18
C PHE A 130 6.26 -3.12 -20.90
N SER A 131 5.83 -3.03 -22.16
CA SER A 131 5.42 -4.18 -23.00
C SER A 131 6.58 -4.81 -23.77
N CYS A 132 7.79 -4.30 -23.59
CA CYS A 132 8.95 -4.78 -24.31
C CYS A 132 9.26 -6.26 -23.96
N GLY A 133 9.65 -7.01 -24.99
CA GLY A 133 9.76 -8.47 -24.97
C GLY A 133 8.45 -9.22 -25.30
N PHE A 134 7.29 -8.55 -25.23
CA PHE A 134 6.04 -9.15 -25.70
C PHE A 134 5.87 -8.96 -27.22
N ASN A 135 5.89 -10.07 -27.95
CA ASN A 135 5.82 -10.10 -29.41
C ASN A 135 4.39 -10.21 -29.96
N GLY A 136 3.39 -9.88 -29.16
CA GLY A 136 1.98 -10.10 -29.50
C GLY A 136 1.57 -11.55 -29.28
N SER A 137 0.28 -11.75 -29.08
CA SER A 137 -0.34 -13.06 -29.03
C SER A 137 -1.59 -13.01 -29.90
N LYS A 138 -1.69 -13.91 -30.88
CA LYS A 138 -3.00 -14.31 -31.36
C LYS A 138 -3.63 -15.11 -30.23
N ILE A 139 -4.68 -14.56 -29.64
CA ILE A 139 -5.40 -15.28 -28.60
C ILE A 139 -6.40 -16.16 -29.34
N GLU A 140 -6.31 -17.47 -29.16
CA GLU A 140 -7.28 -18.39 -29.76
C GLU A 140 -8.67 -18.19 -29.17
N ASP A 141 -8.73 -17.71 -27.93
CA ASP A 141 -9.95 -17.54 -27.16
C ASP A 141 -10.26 -16.07 -26.88
N HIS A 142 -10.89 -15.41 -27.85
CA HIS A 142 -11.30 -14.01 -27.75
C HIS A 142 -12.32 -13.78 -26.63
N GLU A 143 -12.94 -14.83 -26.06
CA GLU A 143 -13.96 -14.70 -25.01
C GLU A 143 -13.45 -14.06 -23.72
N PHE A 144 -12.14 -14.12 -23.48
CA PHE A 144 -11.53 -13.52 -22.29
C PHE A 144 -11.02 -12.09 -22.51
N VAL A 145 -10.85 -11.67 -23.77
CA VAL A 145 -10.38 -10.31 -24.08
C VAL A 145 -11.51 -9.33 -23.77
N SER A 146 -11.16 -8.17 -23.20
CA SER A 146 -12.17 -7.16 -22.90
C SER A 146 -12.89 -6.68 -24.17
N ASP A 147 -14.21 -6.51 -24.07
CA ASP A 147 -15.07 -6.19 -25.21
C ASP A 147 -14.59 -4.95 -25.98
N ASP A 148 -14.10 -3.94 -25.25
CA ASP A 148 -13.58 -2.69 -25.81
C ASP A 148 -12.27 -2.83 -26.59
N LEU A 149 -11.58 -3.97 -26.47
CA LEU A 149 -10.36 -4.30 -27.24
C LEU A 149 -10.62 -5.27 -28.40
N LEU A 150 -11.79 -5.90 -28.50
CA LEU A 150 -12.04 -7.01 -29.45
C LEU A 150 -11.90 -6.59 -30.91
N GLU A 151 -12.35 -5.38 -31.26
CA GLU A 151 -12.32 -4.94 -32.65
C GLU A 151 -10.88 -4.92 -33.20
N ASN A 152 -10.62 -5.74 -34.22
CA ASN A 152 -9.32 -5.91 -34.88
C ASN A 152 -8.17 -6.36 -33.95
N PHE A 153 -8.47 -6.97 -32.79
CA PHE A 153 -7.48 -7.34 -31.77
C PHE A 153 -6.26 -8.09 -32.32
N ASP A 154 -6.47 -9.12 -33.15
CA ASP A 154 -5.38 -9.95 -33.70
C ASP A 154 -4.42 -9.17 -34.63
N ASN A 155 -4.84 -8.02 -35.14
CA ASN A 155 -4.07 -7.18 -36.05
C ASN A 155 -3.59 -5.87 -35.42
N ASP A 156 -4.05 -5.54 -34.22
CA ASP A 156 -3.69 -4.30 -33.52
C ASP A 156 -2.74 -4.59 -32.34
N LYS A 157 -1.44 -4.34 -32.58
CA LYS A 157 -0.39 -4.52 -31.56
C LYS A 157 -0.63 -3.67 -30.31
N MET A 158 -1.20 -2.48 -30.44
CA MET A 158 -1.51 -1.63 -29.28
C MET A 158 -2.52 -2.34 -28.38
N LYS A 159 -3.60 -2.87 -28.95
CA LYS A 159 -4.64 -3.59 -28.17
C LYS A 159 -4.10 -4.87 -27.54
N GLN A 160 -3.25 -5.61 -28.26
CA GLN A 160 -2.57 -6.79 -27.71
C GLN A 160 -1.67 -6.42 -26.52
N ASP A 161 -0.93 -5.32 -26.62
CA ASP A 161 -0.06 -4.85 -25.54
C ASP A 161 -0.84 -4.38 -24.33
N ILE A 162 -1.96 -3.69 -24.54
CA ILE A 162 -2.89 -3.30 -23.47
C ILE A 162 -3.43 -4.54 -22.77
N TRP A 163 -3.89 -5.54 -23.53
CA TRP A 163 -4.35 -6.79 -22.93
C TRP A 163 -3.24 -7.52 -22.18
N TYR A 164 -2.02 -7.54 -22.72
CA TYR A 164 -0.87 -8.06 -22.00
C TYR A 164 -0.65 -7.35 -20.65
N MET A 165 -0.86 -6.03 -20.59
CA MET A 165 -0.73 -5.26 -19.34
C MET A 165 -1.82 -5.54 -18.30
N ILE A 166 -3.06 -5.77 -18.73
CA ILE A 166 -4.20 -5.81 -17.82
C ILE A 166 -4.89 -7.16 -17.70
N GLY A 167 -4.73 -8.06 -18.67
CA GLY A 167 -5.46 -9.33 -18.74
C GLY A 167 -5.32 -10.17 -17.47
N THR A 168 -4.11 -10.19 -16.88
CA THR A 168 -3.87 -10.89 -15.61
C THR A 168 -4.66 -10.31 -14.43
N TYR A 169 -4.98 -9.02 -14.44
CA TYR A 169 -5.89 -8.46 -13.45
C TYR A 169 -7.33 -8.84 -13.76
N MET A 170 -7.77 -8.68 -15.01
CA MET A 170 -9.15 -8.94 -15.43
C MET A 170 -9.60 -10.37 -15.15
N THR A 171 -8.70 -11.34 -15.31
CA THR A 171 -8.98 -12.76 -15.05
C THR A 171 -8.65 -13.20 -13.62
N SER A 172 -8.16 -12.30 -12.76
CA SER A 172 -7.77 -12.66 -11.38
C SER A 172 -8.92 -12.66 -10.38
N ILE A 173 -8.67 -13.33 -9.25
CA ILE A 173 -9.49 -13.21 -8.04
C ILE A 173 -9.61 -11.76 -7.53
N TYR A 174 -8.70 -10.84 -7.88
CA TYR A 174 -8.74 -9.45 -7.43
C TYR A 174 -9.83 -8.65 -8.14
N LYS A 175 -10.08 -8.94 -9.41
CA LYS A 175 -11.25 -8.41 -10.11
C LYS A 175 -12.55 -8.89 -9.45
N GLN A 176 -12.59 -10.16 -9.04
CA GLN A 176 -13.72 -10.74 -8.30
C GLN A 176 -13.91 -10.17 -6.88
N ARG A 177 -12.90 -9.51 -6.32
CA ARG A 177 -12.96 -8.83 -5.01
C ARG A 177 -13.50 -7.41 -5.07
N GLU A 178 -13.72 -6.86 -6.26
CA GLU A 178 -14.38 -5.56 -6.37
C GLU A 178 -15.79 -5.57 -5.77
N ASN A 179 -16.39 -4.39 -5.62
CA ASN A 179 -17.80 -4.29 -5.23
C ASN A 179 -18.68 -5.06 -6.22
N ILE A 180 -19.75 -5.70 -5.74
CA ILE A 180 -20.62 -6.57 -6.54
C ILE A 180 -21.14 -5.91 -7.82
N ASN A 181 -21.35 -4.60 -7.80
CA ASN A 181 -21.79 -3.81 -8.96
C ASN A 181 -20.67 -3.48 -9.96
N ARG A 182 -19.45 -4.01 -9.78
CA ARG A 182 -18.27 -3.71 -10.60
C ARG A 182 -17.54 -4.95 -11.11
N ARG A 183 -17.76 -6.10 -10.48
CA ARG A 183 -17.08 -7.38 -10.79
C ARG A 183 -17.27 -7.85 -12.22
N LEU A 184 -18.37 -7.44 -12.86
CA LEU A 184 -18.75 -7.87 -14.21
C LEU A 184 -18.36 -6.85 -15.31
N ASP A 185 -17.75 -5.73 -14.96
CA ASP A 185 -17.31 -4.76 -15.97
C ASP A 185 -15.88 -5.10 -16.40
N PHE A 186 -15.72 -5.66 -17.59
CA PHE A 186 -14.43 -6.17 -18.06
C PHE A 186 -13.69 -5.24 -19.03
N ASP A 187 -14.25 -4.09 -19.36
CA ASP A 187 -13.61 -3.11 -20.25
C ASP A 187 -12.23 -2.66 -19.74
N ALA A 188 -11.20 -2.82 -20.57
CA ALA A 188 -9.85 -2.39 -20.24
C ALA A 188 -9.78 -0.86 -20.05
N GLY A 189 -10.58 -0.11 -20.82
CA GLY A 189 -10.72 1.33 -20.75
C GLY A 189 -11.19 1.87 -19.40
N LEU A 190 -11.80 1.05 -18.53
CA LEU A 190 -12.10 1.46 -17.16
C LEU A 190 -10.85 1.58 -16.28
N TYR A 191 -9.75 0.92 -16.65
CA TYR A 191 -8.57 0.75 -15.80
C TYR A 191 -7.29 1.28 -16.44
N ILE A 192 -7.18 1.27 -17.77
CA ILE A 192 -6.06 1.85 -18.50
C ILE A 192 -6.49 3.20 -19.11
N PRO A 193 -5.96 4.33 -18.60
CA PRO A 193 -6.31 5.66 -19.10
C PRO A 193 -5.88 5.89 -20.55
N PHE A 194 -6.55 6.85 -21.18
CA PHE A 194 -6.23 7.39 -22.50
C PHE A 194 -6.48 6.42 -23.66
N LEU A 195 -7.27 5.37 -23.42
CA LEU A 195 -7.66 4.39 -24.42
C LEU A 195 -8.81 4.83 -25.33
N ASP A 196 -9.54 5.89 -24.97
CA ASP A 196 -10.75 6.36 -25.65
C ASP A 196 -10.59 6.43 -27.19
N LYS A 197 -9.42 6.90 -27.67
CA LYS A 197 -9.09 6.98 -29.10
C LYS A 197 -9.00 5.61 -29.80
N TYR A 198 -8.56 4.58 -29.09
CA TYR A 198 -8.24 3.25 -29.63
C TYR A 198 -9.41 2.26 -29.47
N THR A 199 -10.26 2.47 -28.48
CA THR A 199 -11.40 1.58 -28.17
C THR A 199 -12.75 2.18 -28.57
N GLY A 200 -12.81 3.48 -28.88
CA GLY A 200 -14.07 4.18 -29.12
C GLY A 200 -14.88 4.46 -27.86
N GLY A 201 -14.40 4.01 -26.69
CA GLY A 201 -14.96 4.36 -25.39
C GLY A 201 -14.69 5.82 -25.01
N ASP A 202 -15.20 6.25 -23.86
CA ASP A 202 -15.03 7.62 -23.39
C ASP A 202 -14.68 7.73 -21.89
N TYR A 203 -14.26 6.62 -21.26
CA TYR A 203 -14.05 6.54 -19.81
C TYR A 203 -13.05 7.58 -19.28
N THR A 204 -12.01 7.89 -20.05
CA THR A 204 -11.03 8.90 -19.64
C THR A 204 -11.64 10.30 -19.72
N LYS A 205 -12.32 10.60 -20.83
CA LYS A 205 -13.00 11.87 -21.09
C LYS A 205 -14.12 12.14 -20.09
N THR A 206 -14.97 11.14 -19.81
CA THR A 206 -16.10 11.23 -18.87
C THR A 206 -15.69 11.03 -17.42
N GLN A 207 -14.41 10.69 -17.19
CA GLN A 207 -13.81 10.52 -15.87
C GLN A 207 -14.44 9.38 -15.05
N GLN A 208 -14.89 8.32 -15.72
CA GLN A 208 -15.49 7.12 -15.10
C GLN A 208 -14.46 6.01 -14.80
N MET A 209 -13.17 6.37 -14.82
CA MET A 209 -12.05 5.45 -14.58
C MET A 209 -11.99 4.90 -13.15
N ARG A 210 -11.43 3.70 -13.02
CA ARG A 210 -11.25 2.92 -11.79
C ARG A 210 -9.79 2.72 -11.41
N VAL A 211 -8.91 3.52 -12.02
CA VAL A 211 -7.45 3.39 -11.92
C VAL A 211 -6.88 3.52 -10.50
N GLY A 212 -7.63 4.16 -9.61
CA GLY A 212 -7.25 4.34 -8.20
C GLY A 212 -7.84 3.30 -7.25
N PHE A 213 -8.58 2.29 -7.72
CA PHE A 213 -9.21 1.35 -6.79
C PHE A 213 -8.16 0.43 -6.15
N PRO A 214 -8.21 0.23 -4.82
CA PRO A 214 -7.22 -0.61 -4.12
C PRO A 214 -7.15 -2.06 -4.63
N THR A 215 -8.27 -2.61 -5.10
CA THR A 215 -8.34 -3.95 -5.71
C THR A 215 -7.52 -4.05 -7.00
N TYR A 216 -7.43 -2.97 -7.76
CA TYR A 216 -6.66 -2.90 -9.01
C TYR A 216 -5.21 -2.49 -8.75
N LEU A 217 -5.01 -1.35 -8.08
CA LEU A 217 -3.69 -0.73 -7.97
C LEU A 217 -2.89 -1.20 -6.75
N GLY A 218 -3.57 -1.55 -5.65
CA GLY A 218 -2.95 -1.75 -4.35
C GLY A 218 -1.91 -2.87 -4.35
N ARG A 219 -2.26 -4.05 -4.88
CA ARG A 219 -1.31 -5.18 -4.96
C ARG A 219 -0.10 -4.85 -5.83
N SER A 220 -0.34 -4.35 -7.03
CA SER A 220 0.70 -4.02 -7.99
C SER A 220 1.70 -3.01 -7.42
N LEU A 221 1.19 -1.98 -6.74
CA LEU A 221 2.02 -0.96 -6.13
C LEU A 221 2.89 -1.51 -4.99
N TRP A 222 2.31 -2.31 -4.08
CA TRP A 222 3.10 -2.95 -3.03
C TRP A 222 4.14 -3.92 -3.59
N ALA A 223 3.83 -4.62 -4.68
CA ALA A 223 4.80 -5.47 -5.37
C ALA A 223 5.99 -4.63 -5.88
N VAL A 224 5.75 -3.49 -6.54
CA VAL A 224 6.82 -2.58 -6.98
C VAL A 224 7.72 -2.16 -5.82
N PHE A 225 7.13 -1.75 -4.71
CA PHE A 225 7.86 -1.29 -3.53
C PHE A 225 8.76 -2.38 -2.94
N HIS A 226 8.19 -3.56 -2.70
CA HIS A 226 8.95 -4.66 -2.10
C HIS A 226 9.96 -5.27 -3.06
N ILE A 227 9.69 -5.30 -4.37
CA ILE A 227 10.67 -5.74 -5.39
C ILE A 227 11.86 -4.76 -5.45
N ILE A 228 11.62 -3.44 -5.39
CA ILE A 228 12.71 -2.45 -5.29
C ILE A 228 13.56 -2.69 -4.05
N ALA A 229 12.92 -2.79 -2.88
CA ALA A 229 13.62 -3.08 -1.63
C ALA A 229 14.44 -4.36 -1.70
N GLN A 230 13.83 -5.45 -2.16
CA GLN A 230 14.48 -6.75 -2.20
C GLN A 230 15.63 -6.76 -3.19
N ARG A 231 15.49 -6.08 -4.33
CA ARG A 231 16.56 -5.98 -5.33
C ARG A 231 17.80 -5.25 -4.79
N VAL A 232 17.61 -4.21 -4.00
CA VAL A 232 18.72 -3.53 -3.30
C VAL A 232 19.34 -4.45 -2.24
N SER A 233 18.50 -5.13 -1.45
CA SER A 233 18.94 -6.08 -0.42
C SER A 233 19.75 -7.25 -0.99
N ASP A 234 19.33 -7.81 -2.13
CA ASP A 234 19.98 -8.93 -2.81
C ASP A 234 21.29 -8.54 -3.48
N SER A 235 21.51 -7.24 -3.72
CA SER A 235 22.69 -6.79 -4.45
C SER A 235 23.99 -7.06 -3.67
N SER A 236 25.04 -7.38 -4.43
CA SER A 236 26.40 -7.59 -3.94
C SER A 236 27.29 -6.39 -4.21
N CYS A 237 26.71 -5.21 -4.42
CA CYS A 237 27.50 -4.01 -4.65
C CYS A 237 28.27 -3.70 -3.37
N GLU A 238 29.60 -3.62 -3.48
CA GLU A 238 30.43 -3.13 -2.39
C GLU A 238 30.60 -1.63 -2.54
N SER A 239 30.85 -0.94 -1.43
CA SER A 239 31.26 0.46 -1.49
C SER A 239 32.63 0.49 -2.18
N SER A 240 32.67 0.87 -3.46
CA SER A 240 33.91 0.97 -4.23
C SER A 240 34.81 1.99 -3.53
N GLY A 241 35.93 1.50 -2.99
CA GLY A 241 36.73 2.14 -1.93
C GLY A 241 37.44 3.46 -2.26
N ASN A 242 37.01 4.22 -3.26
CA ASN A 242 37.53 5.56 -3.58
C ASN A 242 36.47 6.53 -4.14
N SER A 243 35.21 6.13 -4.35
CA SER A 243 34.16 7.07 -4.75
C SER A 243 33.53 7.71 -3.52
N THR A 244 33.46 9.04 -3.48
CA THR A 244 32.70 9.77 -2.45
C THR A 244 31.20 9.44 -2.46
N THR A 245 30.70 8.82 -3.55
CA THR A 245 29.31 8.40 -3.71
C THR A 245 29.26 6.93 -4.13
N THR A 246 28.70 6.06 -3.28
CA THR A 246 28.52 4.64 -3.60
C THR A 246 27.24 4.45 -4.41
N VAL A 247 27.11 3.31 -5.11
CA VAL A 247 25.84 2.88 -5.74
C VAL A 247 24.66 3.02 -4.78
N TYR A 248 24.84 2.62 -3.52
CA TYR A 248 23.79 2.69 -2.52
C TYR A 248 23.44 4.11 -2.11
N THR A 249 24.38 5.05 -2.12
CA THR A 249 24.08 6.47 -1.90
C THR A 249 23.11 6.97 -2.96
N SER A 250 23.41 6.72 -4.24
CA SER A 250 22.55 7.13 -5.37
C SER A 250 21.19 6.44 -5.33
N LEU A 251 21.14 5.12 -5.08
CA LEU A 251 19.88 4.38 -4.95
C LEU A 251 19.05 4.90 -3.78
N THR A 252 19.67 5.15 -2.62
CA THR A 252 18.99 5.65 -1.43
C THR A 252 18.42 7.05 -1.66
N GLU A 253 19.16 7.92 -2.34
CA GLU A 253 18.70 9.27 -2.65
C GLU A 253 17.50 9.24 -3.60
N LYS A 254 17.59 8.48 -4.70
CA LYS A 254 16.47 8.32 -5.65
C LYS A 254 15.25 7.70 -4.99
N PHE A 255 15.47 6.71 -4.12
CA PHE A 255 14.42 6.13 -3.29
C PHE A 255 13.73 7.17 -2.41
N LYS A 256 14.49 7.96 -1.65
CA LYS A 256 13.94 8.99 -0.78
C LYS A 256 13.16 10.02 -1.58
N ASN A 257 13.70 10.48 -2.70
CA ASN A 257 13.02 11.44 -3.56
C ASN A 257 11.71 10.86 -4.12
N PHE A 258 11.74 9.62 -4.61
CA PHE A 258 10.55 8.91 -5.05
C PHE A 258 9.50 8.83 -3.94
N MET A 259 9.88 8.46 -2.72
CA MET A 259 8.96 8.31 -1.59
C MET A 259 8.33 9.63 -1.12
N VAL A 260 8.97 10.77 -1.35
CA VAL A 260 8.39 12.08 -1.03
C VAL A 260 7.37 12.49 -2.10
N TYR A 261 7.68 12.28 -3.37
CA TYR A 261 6.78 12.62 -4.48
C TYR A 261 5.60 11.66 -4.65
N PHE A 262 5.81 10.37 -4.37
CA PHE A 262 4.82 9.32 -4.53
C PHE A 262 3.46 9.60 -3.86
N PRO A 263 3.38 9.89 -2.55
CA PRO A 263 2.11 10.10 -1.89
C PRO A 263 1.36 11.30 -2.47
N LEU A 264 2.08 12.33 -2.93
CA LEU A 264 1.50 13.53 -3.54
C LEU A 264 0.82 13.26 -4.89
N ASN A 265 1.10 12.13 -5.55
CA ASN A 265 0.59 11.79 -6.88
C ASN A 265 -0.13 10.44 -6.95
N HIS A 266 -0.43 9.83 -5.81
CA HIS A 266 -1.12 8.55 -5.79
C HIS A 266 -2.52 8.65 -6.41
N ALA A 267 -2.89 7.66 -7.25
CA ALA A 267 -4.08 7.71 -8.08
C ALA A 267 -5.41 7.50 -7.33
N CYS A 268 -5.36 6.98 -6.11
CA CYS A 268 -6.49 6.91 -5.18
C CYS A 268 -6.47 8.17 -4.29
N PRO A 269 -7.42 9.11 -4.46
CA PRO A 269 -7.44 10.36 -3.70
C PRO A 269 -7.60 10.16 -2.18
N PHE A 270 -8.49 9.25 -1.75
CA PHE A 270 -8.58 8.85 -0.35
C PHE A 270 -7.26 8.26 0.18
N CYS A 271 -6.67 7.29 -0.53
CA CYS A 271 -5.43 6.65 -0.11
C CYS A 271 -4.25 7.65 -0.07
N ARG A 272 -4.26 8.63 -0.99
CA ARG A 272 -3.32 9.75 -1.02
C ARG A 272 -3.42 10.59 0.24
N GLU A 273 -4.61 11.08 0.57
CA GLU A 273 -4.79 11.89 1.77
C GLU A 273 -4.53 11.10 3.05
N HIS A 274 -4.90 9.82 3.09
CA HIS A 274 -4.59 8.93 4.20
C HIS A 274 -3.07 8.77 4.41
N MET A 275 -2.33 8.53 3.32
CA MET A 275 -0.87 8.42 3.37
C MET A 275 -0.21 9.72 3.85
N ILE A 276 -0.56 10.85 3.24
CA ILE A 276 0.02 12.18 3.53
C ILE A 276 -0.34 12.66 4.93
N SER A 277 -1.63 12.67 5.25
CA SER A 277 -2.17 13.37 6.42
C SER A 277 -2.18 12.50 7.68
N LYS A 278 -2.14 11.17 7.52
CA LYS A 278 -2.15 10.21 8.63
C LYS A 278 -0.87 9.38 8.71
N VAL A 279 -0.59 8.53 7.73
CA VAL A 279 0.50 7.52 7.84
C VAL A 279 1.89 8.15 7.96
N LEU A 280 2.24 9.10 7.09
CA LEU A 280 3.58 9.68 7.03
C LEU A 280 3.89 10.64 8.18
N VAL A 281 2.86 11.14 8.88
CA VAL A 281 3.02 12.10 10.00
C VAL A 281 2.49 11.57 11.33
N ASN A 282 2.24 10.26 11.44
CA ASN A 282 1.65 9.62 12.62
C ASN A 282 0.35 10.28 13.08
N ASP A 283 -0.48 10.69 12.12
CA ASP A 283 -1.81 11.28 12.34
C ASP A 283 -1.81 12.38 13.40
N ARG A 284 -0.71 13.15 13.44
CA ARG A 284 -0.48 14.21 14.44
C ARG A 284 -1.44 15.39 14.34
N TYR A 285 -2.18 15.47 13.24
CA TYR A 285 -3.18 16.51 12.99
C TYR A 285 -4.59 16.07 13.36
N ALA A 286 -4.77 14.87 13.93
CA ALA A 286 -6.04 14.46 14.51
C ALA A 286 -6.48 15.43 15.62
N ARG A 287 -7.79 15.57 15.81
CA ARG A 287 -8.38 16.50 16.78
C ARG A 287 -7.91 16.22 18.21
N ASP A 288 -7.84 14.95 18.55
CA ASP A 288 -7.44 14.46 19.87
C ASP A 288 -6.81 13.06 19.77
N SER A 289 -6.14 12.62 20.83
CA SER A 289 -5.45 11.33 20.86
C SER A 289 -6.38 10.12 20.68
N TYR A 290 -7.67 10.25 20.96
CA TYR A 290 -8.64 9.14 20.82
C TYR A 290 -9.21 9.05 19.39
N SER A 291 -9.20 10.17 18.66
CA SER A 291 -9.47 10.19 17.21
C SER A 291 -8.27 9.77 16.36
N SER A 292 -7.06 9.78 16.93
CA SER A 292 -5.84 9.44 16.18
C SER A 292 -5.79 7.96 15.78
N GLU A 293 -5.72 7.67 14.48
CA GLU A 293 -5.43 6.34 13.94
C GLU A 293 -4.05 5.85 14.35
N ALA A 294 -3.08 6.74 14.49
CA ALA A 294 -1.75 6.39 14.94
C ALA A 294 -1.76 5.85 16.37
N VAL A 295 -2.48 6.53 17.28
CA VAL A 295 -2.61 6.08 18.68
C VAL A 295 -3.36 4.75 18.77
N ARG A 296 -4.39 4.55 17.95
CA ARG A 296 -5.24 3.35 18.06
C ARG A 296 -4.70 2.15 17.27
N PHE A 297 -4.32 2.34 16.02
CA PHE A 297 -4.17 1.24 15.06
C PHE A 297 -2.75 0.99 14.62
N PHE A 298 -1.93 2.03 14.44
CA PHE A 298 -0.62 1.86 13.82
C PHE A 298 0.33 1.03 14.68
N PRO A 299 1.12 0.12 14.07
CA PRO A 299 2.14 -0.63 14.79
C PRO A 299 3.18 0.30 15.41
N ILE A 300 3.65 -0.02 16.62
CA ILE A 300 4.60 0.82 17.35
C ILE A 300 5.95 0.95 16.61
N GLU A 301 6.35 -0.08 15.84
CA GLU A 301 7.54 -0.04 15.00
C GLU A 301 7.47 0.97 13.85
N HIS A 302 6.26 1.32 13.38
CA HIS A 302 6.07 2.40 12.43
C HIS A 302 6.07 3.75 13.13
N LEU A 303 5.39 3.85 14.28
CA LEU A 303 5.31 5.11 15.03
C LEU A 303 6.69 5.62 15.46
N LEU A 304 7.58 4.71 15.86
CA LEU A 304 8.94 5.00 16.29
C LEU A 304 9.98 4.84 15.17
N MET A 305 9.55 4.77 13.91
CA MET A 305 10.48 4.72 12.77
C MET A 305 11.26 6.05 12.69
N GLY A 306 12.57 5.98 12.99
CA GLY A 306 13.44 7.15 13.10
C GLY A 306 13.42 7.81 14.48
N GLY A 307 12.96 7.10 15.51
CA GLY A 307 12.84 7.61 16.87
C GLY A 307 11.51 8.32 17.11
N THR A 308 11.49 9.32 18.01
CA THR A 308 10.25 9.97 18.46
C THR A 308 9.74 11.07 17.54
N GLY A 309 10.45 11.43 16.47
CA GLY A 309 10.07 12.53 15.57
C GLY A 309 8.71 12.35 14.90
N GLY A 310 8.40 11.12 14.46
CA GLY A 310 7.08 10.71 13.95
C GLY A 310 6.67 11.27 12.58
N ASP A 311 7.51 12.07 11.93
CA ASP A 311 7.27 12.65 10.61
C ASP A 311 8.00 11.89 9.48
N LEU A 312 7.79 12.33 8.24
CA LEU A 312 8.42 11.71 7.07
C LEU A 312 9.95 11.82 7.11
N ILE A 313 10.50 12.91 7.65
CA ILE A 313 11.96 13.12 7.72
C ILE A 313 12.57 12.09 8.66
N ALA A 314 12.00 11.92 9.85
CA ALA A 314 12.42 10.89 10.78
C ALA A 314 12.30 9.49 10.14
N LYS A 315 11.19 9.19 9.47
CA LYS A 315 10.98 7.90 8.80
C LYS A 315 12.00 7.63 7.69
N LEU A 316 12.25 8.59 6.81
CA LEU A 316 13.26 8.45 5.74
C LEU A 316 14.70 8.42 6.30
N SER A 317 14.96 8.93 7.50
CA SER A 317 16.28 8.80 8.14
C SER A 317 16.68 7.35 8.40
N THR A 318 15.72 6.42 8.52
CA THR A 318 16.03 5.00 8.71
C THR A 318 16.51 4.33 7.43
N VAL A 319 16.37 4.98 6.28
CA VAL A 319 16.87 4.51 4.99
C VAL A 319 18.27 5.03 4.81
N ARG A 320 19.25 4.12 4.88
CA ARG A 320 20.67 4.46 4.98
C ARG A 320 21.47 3.79 3.87
N ALA A 321 22.42 4.54 3.31
CA ALA A 321 23.28 4.07 2.24
C ALA A 321 24.29 3.01 2.69
N ASP A 322 24.59 2.93 3.99
CA ASP A 322 25.46 1.92 4.61
C ASP A 322 24.72 0.62 4.97
N ASP A 323 23.40 0.56 4.72
CA ASP A 323 22.56 -0.59 5.06
C ASP A 323 21.59 -0.90 3.92
N LYS A 324 21.99 -1.83 3.04
CA LYS A 324 21.20 -2.26 1.88
C LYS A 324 19.83 -2.88 2.24
N ARG A 325 19.62 -3.31 3.48
CA ARG A 325 18.35 -3.89 3.94
C ARG A 325 17.39 -2.84 4.50
N SER A 326 17.84 -1.59 4.65
CA SER A 326 17.06 -0.52 5.26
C SER A 326 15.80 -0.15 4.47
N ILE A 327 15.82 -0.23 3.13
CA ILE A 327 14.64 0.01 2.28
C ILE A 327 13.58 -1.09 2.51
N ALA A 328 14.00 -2.35 2.65
CA ALA A 328 13.09 -3.46 2.95
C ALA A 328 12.44 -3.30 4.32
N ALA A 329 13.22 -2.93 5.34
CA ALA A 329 12.68 -2.62 6.66
C ALA A 329 11.69 -1.46 6.64
N PHE A 330 11.99 -0.40 5.87
CA PHE A 330 11.13 0.76 5.72
C PHE A 330 9.78 0.37 5.12
N PHE A 331 9.77 -0.34 3.98
CA PHE A 331 8.51 -0.74 3.35
C PHE A 331 7.73 -1.75 4.15
N TRP A 332 8.38 -2.66 4.86
CA TRP A 332 7.68 -3.59 5.75
C TRP A 332 6.88 -2.84 6.82
N LYS A 333 7.52 -1.92 7.54
CA LYS A 333 6.88 -1.13 8.60
C LYS A 333 5.79 -0.21 8.03
N LEU A 334 6.06 0.46 6.91
CA LEU A 334 5.08 1.31 6.23
C LEU A 334 3.86 0.52 5.76
N HIS A 335 4.08 -0.66 5.17
CA HIS A 335 3.01 -1.53 4.71
C HIS A 335 2.16 -2.05 5.88
N ASN A 336 2.78 -2.38 7.02
CA ASN A 336 2.05 -2.77 8.22
C ASN A 336 1.18 -1.62 8.76
N ALA A 337 1.66 -0.38 8.72
CA ALA A 337 0.88 0.80 9.13
C ALA A 337 -0.33 1.04 8.23
N VAL A 338 -0.14 1.04 6.91
CA VAL A 338 -1.27 1.14 5.95
C VAL A 338 -2.23 -0.01 6.17
N THR A 339 -1.71 -1.23 6.30
CA THR A 339 -2.55 -2.39 6.53
C THR A 339 -3.36 -2.17 7.81
N SER A 340 -2.78 -1.76 8.93
CA SER A 340 -3.50 -1.59 10.19
C SER A 340 -4.75 -0.69 10.16
N SER A 341 -4.91 0.17 9.14
CA SER A 341 -5.99 1.15 9.03
C SER A 341 -6.99 0.94 7.88
N VAL A 342 -6.79 -0.08 7.02
CA VAL A 342 -7.83 -0.44 6.01
C VAL A 342 -8.99 -1.20 6.66
N GLU A 343 -10.16 -1.26 6.00
CA GLU A 343 -11.40 -1.88 6.53
C GLU A 343 -11.18 -3.27 7.14
N GLN A 344 -10.46 -4.14 6.43
CA GLN A 344 -10.15 -5.47 6.96
C GLN A 344 -9.18 -5.45 8.13
N GLY A 345 -8.67 -4.31 8.58
CA GLY A 345 -7.81 -4.14 9.74
C GLY A 345 -8.51 -3.85 11.05
N CYS A 346 -9.80 -3.55 10.96
CA CYS A 346 -10.59 -3.03 12.06
C CYS A 346 -11.39 -4.13 12.77
N GLN A 347 -11.33 -5.36 12.27
CA GLN A 347 -12.03 -6.53 12.81
C GLN A 347 -11.05 -7.67 13.11
N CYS A 348 -11.42 -8.61 13.96
CA CYS A 348 -10.71 -9.90 14.12
C CYS A 348 -11.29 -10.94 13.16
N PHE A 349 -10.44 -11.73 12.51
CA PHE A 349 -10.89 -12.93 11.79
C PHE A 349 -11.03 -14.07 12.78
N THR A 350 -11.88 -15.05 12.45
CA THR A 350 -12.11 -16.22 13.30
C THR A 350 -10.80 -16.88 13.70
N GLU A 351 -9.87 -17.07 12.77
CA GLU A 351 -8.56 -17.67 13.06
C GLU A 351 -7.70 -16.83 14.01
N GLU A 352 -7.88 -15.50 14.02
CA GLU A 352 -7.15 -14.59 14.91
C GLU A 352 -7.75 -14.57 16.32
N ILE A 353 -9.08 -14.77 16.43
CA ILE A 353 -9.78 -14.92 17.71
C ILE A 353 -9.40 -16.24 18.37
N GLU A 354 -9.27 -17.31 17.59
CA GLU A 354 -8.92 -18.64 18.09
C GLU A 354 -7.40 -18.83 18.32
N ASP A 355 -6.60 -17.81 18.00
CA ASP A 355 -5.15 -17.87 18.12
C ASP A 355 -4.66 -17.76 19.56
N ILE A 356 -3.37 -18.08 19.77
CA ILE A 356 -2.71 -17.99 21.08
C ILE A 356 -1.93 -16.69 21.24
N ASP A 357 -1.68 -16.29 22.49
CA ASP A 357 -0.79 -15.17 22.79
C ASP A 357 0.61 -15.37 22.16
N PRO A 358 1.24 -14.32 21.60
CA PRO A 358 0.84 -12.91 21.56
C PRO A 358 0.13 -12.53 20.25
N TYR A 359 -0.72 -13.40 19.71
CA TYR A 359 -1.40 -13.17 18.43
C TYR A 359 -2.93 -13.23 18.54
N HIS A 360 -3.43 -13.68 19.70
CA HIS A 360 -4.85 -13.68 20.04
C HIS A 360 -5.47 -12.29 19.88
N CYS A 361 -6.51 -12.21 19.07
CA CYS A 361 -7.20 -11.00 18.70
C CYS A 361 -8.47 -10.82 19.54
N GLU A 362 -8.58 -9.68 20.24
CA GLU A 362 -9.79 -9.32 20.99
C GLU A 362 -10.34 -7.99 20.48
N PHE A 363 -11.52 -8.01 19.86
CA PHE A 363 -12.17 -6.80 19.38
C PHE A 363 -13.51 -6.57 20.06
N LYS A 364 -13.64 -5.44 20.73
CA LYS A 364 -14.89 -4.97 21.34
C LYS A 364 -15.32 -3.67 20.65
N SER A 365 -16.26 -3.77 19.70
CA SER A 365 -16.76 -2.61 18.93
C SER A 365 -17.31 -1.48 19.79
N SER A 366 -17.71 -1.77 21.03
CA SER A 366 -18.26 -0.80 21.99
C SER A 366 -17.23 0.05 22.74
N VAL A 367 -15.93 -0.21 22.58
CA VAL A 367 -14.87 0.56 23.26
C VAL A 367 -13.92 1.17 22.24
N SER A 368 -13.57 2.45 22.43
CA SER A 368 -12.61 3.15 21.56
C SER A 368 -11.17 2.71 21.80
N ILE A 369 -10.88 2.23 23.02
CA ILE A 369 -9.58 1.73 23.43
C ILE A 369 -9.66 0.22 23.53
N GLN A 370 -8.98 -0.48 22.61
CA GLN A 370 -8.86 -1.93 22.67
C GLN A 370 -7.67 -2.29 23.57
N THR A 371 -7.84 -3.30 24.41
CA THR A 371 -6.73 -3.89 25.17
C THR A 371 -5.75 -4.59 24.22
N ARG A 372 -6.27 -5.15 23.13
CA ARG A 372 -5.52 -5.84 22.07
C ARG A 372 -6.18 -5.49 20.75
N TYR A 373 -5.71 -4.45 20.06
CA TYR A 373 -6.32 -4.13 18.76
C TYR A 373 -6.12 -5.29 17.79
N PRO A 374 -7.01 -5.45 16.79
CA PRO A 374 -6.93 -6.57 15.87
C PRO A 374 -5.60 -6.73 15.13
N ARG A 375 -4.75 -5.69 15.17
CA ARG A 375 -3.45 -5.64 14.52
C ARG A 375 -2.32 -5.06 15.37
N GLN A 376 -2.54 -4.65 16.62
CA GLN A 376 -1.47 -4.00 17.41
C GLN A 376 -0.27 -4.91 17.73
N GLN A 377 -0.35 -6.21 17.45
CA GLN A 377 0.71 -7.17 17.78
C GLN A 377 1.45 -7.70 16.53
N ARG A 378 1.41 -6.99 15.40
CA ARG A 378 1.94 -7.50 14.12
C ARG A 378 3.22 -6.83 13.66
N SER A 379 4.23 -7.08 14.46
CA SER A 379 5.49 -7.55 13.89
C SER A 379 5.18 -8.69 12.92
N TYR A 380 5.37 -8.50 11.61
CA TYR A 380 5.14 -9.50 10.56
C TYR A 380 3.67 -9.71 10.10
N PRO A 381 3.43 -9.88 8.79
CA PRO A 381 2.13 -10.22 8.23
C PRO A 381 1.73 -11.67 8.52
N PHE A 382 1.16 -11.94 9.70
CA PHE A 382 0.80 -13.30 10.15
C PHE A 382 -0.60 -13.81 9.77
N ALA A 383 -1.30 -13.16 8.83
CA ALA A 383 -2.65 -13.56 8.44
C ALA A 383 -2.81 -13.76 6.92
N LYS A 384 -3.79 -14.60 6.54
CA LYS A 384 -4.34 -14.67 5.17
C LYS A 384 -4.70 -13.29 4.60
N ARG A 385 -4.97 -12.30 5.46
CA ARG A 385 -5.21 -10.89 5.09
C ARG A 385 -4.09 -10.28 4.25
N PHE A 386 -2.89 -10.87 4.28
CA PHE A 386 -1.71 -10.41 3.58
C PHE A 386 -1.41 -11.23 2.33
N GLU A 387 -2.43 -11.74 1.63
CA GLU A 387 -2.32 -12.33 0.29
C GLU A 387 -1.54 -11.48 -0.74
N PHE A 388 -1.19 -10.24 -0.41
CA PHE A 388 -0.21 -9.45 -1.17
C PHE A 388 1.20 -10.08 -1.20
N ILE A 389 1.59 -10.82 -0.16
CA ILE A 389 2.89 -11.49 -0.06
C ILE A 389 2.79 -12.93 -0.53
N LEU A 390 1.58 -13.46 -0.58
CA LEU A 390 1.36 -14.87 -0.59
C LEU A 390 0.78 -15.28 -1.95
N ASN A 391 1.68 -15.65 -2.86
CA ASN A 391 1.36 -16.23 -4.15
C ASN A 391 0.77 -17.66 -3.99
N GLU A 392 0.38 -18.28 -5.10
CA GLU A 392 -0.15 -19.65 -5.12
C GLU A 392 0.83 -20.69 -4.55
N LYS A 393 2.13 -20.37 -4.47
CA LYS A 393 3.18 -21.19 -3.86
C LYS A 393 3.30 -21.05 -2.35
N HIS A 394 2.31 -20.43 -1.68
CA HIS A 394 2.23 -20.27 -0.24
C HIS A 394 2.96 -21.38 0.55
N ASN A 395 4.16 -21.07 1.00
CA ASN A 395 4.86 -21.91 1.95
C ASN A 395 4.29 -21.61 3.34
N TYR A 396 3.08 -22.09 3.63
CA TYR A 396 2.42 -21.92 4.94
C TYR A 396 3.34 -22.35 6.08
N THR A 397 4.22 -23.33 5.83
CA THR A 397 5.26 -23.78 6.77
C THR A 397 6.24 -22.65 7.06
N LEU A 398 6.81 -22.00 6.04
CA LEU A 398 7.70 -20.86 6.22
C LEU A 398 7.06 -19.75 7.07
N PHE A 399 5.83 -19.33 6.74
CA PHE A 399 5.14 -18.31 7.53
C PHE A 399 4.94 -18.72 8.98
N LYS A 400 4.53 -19.97 9.22
CA LYS A 400 4.33 -20.51 10.57
C LYS A 400 5.63 -20.61 11.35
N GLU A 401 6.72 -20.96 10.68
CA GLU A 401 8.06 -21.06 11.29
C GLU A 401 8.59 -19.69 11.65
N THR A 402 8.56 -18.74 10.71
CA THR A 402 8.92 -17.35 10.99
C THR A 402 8.08 -16.82 12.14
N ARG A 403 6.77 -17.07 12.16
CA ARG A 403 5.89 -16.65 13.25
C ARG A 403 6.29 -17.13 14.63
N LYS A 404 6.78 -18.37 14.74
CA LYS A 404 7.25 -18.90 16.03
C LYS A 404 8.47 -18.14 16.55
N GLN A 405 9.34 -17.67 15.66
CA GLN A 405 10.55 -16.95 16.05
C GLN A 405 10.24 -15.59 16.69
N PHE A 406 9.09 -14.99 16.39
CA PHE A 406 8.72 -13.66 16.86
C PHE A 406 7.97 -13.67 18.21
N ILE A 407 7.49 -14.82 18.69
CA ILE A 407 6.63 -14.91 19.88
C ILE A 407 7.18 -14.14 21.08
N ASN A 408 8.46 -14.35 21.41
CA ASN A 408 9.06 -13.73 22.59
C ASN A 408 9.17 -12.22 22.43
N ILE A 409 9.69 -11.75 21.29
CA ILE A 409 9.93 -10.32 21.07
C ILE A 409 8.62 -9.54 20.95
N THR A 410 7.62 -10.11 20.28
CA THR A 410 6.27 -9.53 20.21
C THR A 410 5.64 -9.45 21.60
N SER A 411 5.78 -10.49 22.43
CA SER A 411 5.28 -10.48 23.80
C SER A 411 5.92 -9.39 24.66
N GLU A 412 7.22 -9.16 24.51
CA GLU A 412 7.93 -8.08 25.21
C GLU A 412 7.51 -6.68 24.73
N ILE A 413 7.40 -6.49 23.41
CA ILE A 413 6.90 -5.23 22.83
C ILE A 413 5.49 -4.94 23.37
N ASN A 414 4.60 -5.93 23.39
CA ASN A 414 3.22 -5.75 23.87
C ASN A 414 3.12 -5.36 25.36
N LYS A 415 4.12 -5.70 26.18
CA LYS A 415 4.14 -5.28 27.59
C LYS A 415 4.52 -3.81 27.74
N LEU A 416 5.37 -3.31 26.84
CA LEU A 416 5.87 -1.94 26.86
C LEU A 416 4.96 -0.98 26.10
N ASP A 417 4.41 -1.40 24.97
CA ASP A 417 3.53 -0.60 24.12
C ASP A 417 2.16 -0.41 24.77
N THR A 418 1.98 0.76 25.40
CA THR A 418 0.75 1.10 26.10
C THR A 418 0.10 2.33 25.49
N VAL A 419 -1.23 2.42 25.63
CA VAL A 419 -2.02 3.59 25.21
C VAL A 419 -1.49 4.88 25.85
N GLN A 420 -0.97 4.82 27.08
CA GLN A 420 -0.42 5.99 27.77
C GLN A 420 0.84 6.54 27.07
N ILE A 421 1.76 5.65 26.66
CA ILE A 421 2.95 6.05 25.86
C ILE A 421 2.50 6.68 24.55
N ARG A 422 1.52 6.05 23.87
CA ARG A 422 1.02 6.54 22.58
C ARG A 422 0.34 7.91 22.70
N ILE A 423 -0.42 8.16 23.77
CA ILE A 423 -1.02 9.48 24.05
C ILE A 423 0.07 10.53 24.27
N GLU A 424 1.14 10.17 24.98
CA GLU A 424 2.25 11.10 25.25
C GLU A 424 3.05 11.42 23.98
N LEU A 425 3.32 10.41 23.14
CA LEU A 425 3.87 10.60 21.79
C LEU A 425 2.99 11.52 20.94
N PHE A 426 1.67 11.32 20.94
CA PHE A 426 0.73 12.19 20.22
C PHE A 426 0.83 13.64 20.69
N LYS A 427 0.90 13.89 22.00
CA LYS A 427 1.06 15.25 22.54
C LYS A 427 2.40 15.87 22.11
N PHE A 428 3.48 15.10 22.19
CA PHE A 428 4.82 15.52 21.71
C PHE A 428 4.80 15.88 20.22
N TRP A 429 4.10 15.11 19.39
CA TRP A 429 3.97 15.37 17.96
C TRP A 429 3.13 16.59 17.62
N ASN A 430 2.10 16.87 18.40
CA ASN A 430 1.18 17.98 18.16
C ASN A 430 1.75 19.32 18.65
N ASP A 431 2.52 19.29 19.75
CA ASP A 431 3.12 20.47 20.36
C ASP A 431 4.58 20.18 20.75
N SER A 432 5.53 20.79 20.02
CA SER A 432 6.97 20.61 20.24
C SER A 432 7.48 21.15 21.58
N SER A 433 6.66 21.92 22.32
CA SER A 433 6.99 22.36 23.68
C SER A 433 6.73 21.28 24.74
N VAL A 434 5.87 20.31 24.43
CA VAL A 434 5.61 19.15 25.30
C VAL A 434 6.84 18.26 25.29
N LYS A 435 7.31 17.86 26.48
CA LYS A 435 8.40 16.89 26.61
C LYS A 435 7.85 15.51 26.92
N ILE A 436 8.51 14.50 26.40
CA ILE A 436 8.31 13.11 26.82
C ILE A 436 8.93 12.95 28.21
N SER A 437 8.16 12.39 29.14
CA SER A 437 8.57 12.07 30.50
C SER A 437 9.69 11.02 30.51
N GLU A 438 10.49 11.04 31.57
CA GLU A 438 11.64 10.14 31.70
C GLU A 438 11.22 8.65 31.70
N ASP A 439 10.12 8.31 32.37
CA ASP A 439 9.57 6.93 32.35
C ASP A 439 9.18 6.50 30.93
N THR A 440 8.47 7.35 30.19
CA THR A 440 8.07 7.06 28.81
C THR A 440 9.29 6.99 27.90
N GLN A 441 10.28 7.85 28.07
CA GLN A 441 11.52 7.80 27.30
C GLN A 441 12.28 6.49 27.53
N ASN A 442 12.41 6.05 28.79
CA ASN A 442 13.04 4.77 29.12
C ASN A 442 12.32 3.57 28.49
N LYS A 443 10.99 3.61 28.38
CA LYS A 443 10.20 2.57 27.70
C LYS A 443 10.35 2.65 26.19
N ILE A 444 10.40 3.85 25.62
CA ILE A 444 10.67 4.06 24.19
C ILE A 444 12.03 3.50 23.81
N ASP A 445 13.07 3.74 24.62
CA ASP A 445 14.42 3.23 24.35
C ASP A 445 14.46 1.69 24.34
N GLN A 446 13.75 1.06 25.29
CA GLN A 446 13.56 -0.39 25.31
C GLN A 446 12.77 -0.91 24.10
N LEU A 447 11.66 -0.24 23.75
CA LEU A 447 10.87 -0.55 22.56
C LEU A 447 11.73 -0.48 21.29
N MET A 448 12.56 0.56 21.15
CA MET A 448 13.44 0.73 19.99
C MET A 448 14.45 -0.41 19.85
N LEU A 449 15.03 -0.88 20.96
CA LEU A 449 15.91 -2.05 20.95
C LEU A 449 15.17 -3.31 20.47
N LEU A 450 13.99 -3.58 21.02
CA LEU A 450 13.18 -4.73 20.62
C LEU A 450 12.72 -4.64 19.16
N ILE A 451 12.26 -3.46 18.73
CA ILE A 451 11.84 -3.20 17.34
C ILE A 451 13.02 -3.45 16.39
N ASN A 452 14.23 -3.01 16.74
CA ASN A 452 15.41 -3.24 15.92
C ASN A 452 15.75 -4.74 15.82
N ASN A 453 15.77 -5.46 16.95
CA ASN A 453 16.02 -6.91 16.97
C ASN A 453 14.96 -7.67 16.14
N MET A 454 13.69 -7.27 16.26
CA MET A 454 12.57 -7.83 15.51
C MET A 454 12.69 -7.54 14.01
N THR A 455 13.14 -6.34 13.65
CA THR A 455 13.41 -5.95 12.26
C THR A 455 14.55 -6.80 11.68
N GLN A 456 15.63 -7.04 12.43
CA GLN A 456 16.73 -7.89 11.94
C GLN A 456 16.26 -9.34 11.76
N LEU A 457 15.55 -9.88 12.76
CA LEU A 457 14.95 -11.21 12.67
C LEU A 457 14.02 -11.35 11.45
N PHE A 458 13.27 -10.30 11.11
CA PHE A 458 12.43 -10.24 9.92
C PHE A 458 13.23 -10.39 8.63
N LEU A 459 14.24 -9.53 8.51
CA LEU A 459 15.08 -9.45 7.32
C LEU A 459 15.94 -10.69 7.12
N ASP A 460 16.21 -11.45 8.18
CA ASP A 460 16.94 -12.72 8.13
C ASP A 460 16.06 -13.90 7.71
N THR A 461 14.73 -13.71 7.62
CA THR A 461 13.81 -14.76 7.14
C THR A 461 13.75 -14.78 5.61
N PRO A 462 13.53 -15.94 4.98
CA PRO A 462 13.51 -16.04 3.51
C PRO A 462 12.20 -15.56 2.88
N VAL A 463 11.23 -15.06 3.64
CA VAL A 463 9.93 -14.66 3.07
C VAL A 463 10.04 -13.53 2.08
N LEU A 464 10.84 -12.49 2.37
CA LEU A 464 10.99 -11.39 1.43
C LEU A 464 11.68 -11.84 0.15
N SER A 465 12.70 -12.69 0.26
CA SER A 465 13.41 -13.18 -0.92
C SER A 465 12.55 -14.16 -1.73
N GLU A 466 11.83 -15.09 -1.09
CA GLU A 466 10.89 -15.98 -1.78
C GLU A 466 9.77 -15.20 -2.48
N ALA A 467 9.28 -14.11 -1.88
CA ALA A 467 8.18 -13.32 -2.43
C ALA A 467 8.62 -12.32 -3.51
N TYR A 468 9.83 -11.75 -3.42
CA TYR A 468 10.21 -10.56 -4.20
C TYR A 468 11.56 -10.63 -4.91
N SER A 469 12.41 -11.63 -4.65
CA SER A 469 13.71 -11.73 -5.32
C SER A 469 13.58 -12.09 -6.80
N LEU A 470 14.48 -11.51 -7.60
CA LEU A 470 14.72 -11.92 -8.98
C LEU A 470 15.77 -13.04 -9.00
N VAL A 471 15.35 -14.26 -8.63
CA VAL A 471 16.20 -15.44 -8.30
C VAL A 471 17.35 -15.72 -9.28
N ASN A 472 17.19 -15.39 -10.57
CA ASN A 472 18.16 -15.70 -11.62
C ASN A 472 18.88 -14.47 -12.19
N SER A 473 18.92 -13.35 -11.45
CA SER A 473 19.57 -12.13 -11.90
C SER A 473 20.35 -11.51 -10.76
N THR A 474 21.64 -11.23 -10.97
CA THR A 474 22.44 -10.40 -10.06
C THR A 474 22.52 -8.97 -10.58
N LEU A 475 22.51 -8.00 -9.66
CA LEU A 475 22.67 -6.60 -10.04
C LEU A 475 24.11 -6.34 -10.48
N ASN A 476 24.32 -5.84 -11.71
CA ASN A 476 25.63 -5.41 -12.15
C ASN A 476 25.93 -3.99 -11.62
N CYS A 477 26.78 -3.90 -10.61
CA CYS A 477 27.05 -2.64 -9.92
C CYS A 477 27.74 -1.61 -10.82
N THR A 478 28.66 -2.04 -11.70
CA THR A 478 29.33 -1.16 -12.66
C THR A 478 28.33 -0.52 -13.62
N LEU A 479 27.40 -1.29 -14.18
CA LEU A 479 26.34 -0.73 -15.04
C LEU A 479 25.43 0.24 -14.29
N THR A 480 25.24 0.01 -12.98
CA THR A 480 24.46 0.92 -12.13
C THR A 480 25.19 2.24 -11.90
N GLU A 481 26.49 2.19 -11.64
CA GLU A 481 27.36 3.39 -11.52
C GLU A 481 27.40 4.16 -12.84
N GLU A 482 27.62 3.47 -13.96
CA GLU A 482 27.61 4.06 -15.31
C GLU A 482 26.28 4.73 -15.63
N TYR A 483 25.15 4.09 -15.27
CA TYR A 483 23.84 4.70 -15.45
C TYR A 483 23.71 6.01 -14.67
N PHE A 484 24.03 6.01 -13.37
CA PHE A 484 23.95 7.23 -12.56
C PHE A 484 24.92 8.32 -13.01
N ALA A 485 26.08 7.95 -13.55
CA ALA A 485 27.02 8.89 -14.15
C ALA A 485 26.53 9.47 -15.49
N SER A 486 25.66 8.74 -16.20
CA SER A 486 25.12 9.15 -17.50
C SER A 486 23.94 10.12 -17.42
N ILE A 487 23.19 10.12 -16.30
CA ILE A 487 22.02 10.98 -16.12
C ILE A 487 22.39 12.30 -15.44
N ASN A 488 21.67 13.36 -15.78
CA ASN A 488 21.81 14.63 -15.10
C ASN A 488 20.92 14.66 -13.84
N LEU A 489 21.54 14.65 -12.66
CA LEU A 489 20.81 14.69 -11.39
C LEU A 489 19.98 15.98 -11.20
N SER A 490 20.29 17.05 -11.94
CA SER A 490 19.53 18.31 -11.92
C SER A 490 18.30 18.34 -12.83
N ASP A 491 17.99 17.23 -13.54
CA ASP A 491 16.79 17.13 -14.39
C ASP A 491 15.48 17.31 -13.60
N VAL A 492 15.51 17.10 -12.28
CA VAL A 492 14.39 17.27 -11.35
C VAL A 492 14.88 17.90 -10.08
N GLU A 493 14.12 18.88 -9.58
CA GLU A 493 14.37 19.48 -8.27
C GLU A 493 14.21 18.45 -7.13
N ALA A 494 15.07 18.52 -6.12
CA ALA A 494 14.90 17.72 -4.91
C ALA A 494 13.56 18.08 -4.25
N PRO A 495 12.75 17.09 -3.82
CA PRO A 495 11.46 17.38 -3.22
C PRO A 495 11.60 18.09 -1.88
N ASN A 496 10.63 18.93 -1.55
CA ASN A 496 10.49 19.44 -0.20
C ASN A 496 10.06 18.30 0.74
N LEU A 497 10.89 18.02 1.75
CA LEU A 497 10.65 16.94 2.72
C LEU A 497 9.49 17.23 3.69
N SER A 498 9.01 18.47 3.76
CA SER A 498 7.88 18.83 4.61
C SER A 498 6.56 18.34 4.00
N ILE A 499 5.76 17.65 4.82
CA ILE A 499 4.45 17.14 4.41
C ILE A 499 3.37 18.16 4.79
N PRO A 500 2.70 18.79 3.80
CA PRO A 500 1.71 19.82 4.07
C PRO A 500 0.46 19.24 4.75
N ARG A 501 -0.06 19.96 5.75
CA ARG A 501 -1.37 19.66 6.36
C ARG A 501 -2.45 19.54 5.28
N THR A 502 -3.49 18.78 5.61
CA THR A 502 -4.72 18.75 4.82
C THR A 502 -5.23 20.18 4.67
N PRO A 503 -5.56 20.64 3.46
CA PRO A 503 -6.14 21.96 3.26
C PRO A 503 -7.37 22.14 4.15
N GLU A 504 -7.51 23.30 4.79
CA GLU A 504 -8.62 23.60 5.70
C GLU A 504 -9.98 23.37 5.04
N ARG A 505 -10.07 23.63 3.74
CA ARG A 505 -11.26 23.39 2.92
C ARG A 505 -11.74 21.94 2.94
N CYS A 506 -10.83 20.98 3.14
CA CYS A 506 -11.14 19.56 3.17
C CYS A 506 -11.63 19.07 4.54
N SER A 507 -11.60 19.89 5.59
CA SER A 507 -12.01 19.48 6.95
C SER A 507 -13.46 18.97 7.04
N ASN A 508 -14.35 19.47 6.18
CA ASN A 508 -15.75 19.00 6.13
C ASN A 508 -15.94 17.75 5.27
N GLU A 509 -14.92 17.37 4.51
CA GLU A 509 -14.97 16.32 3.49
C GLU A 509 -14.23 15.07 3.95
N THR A 510 -13.48 15.17 5.06
CA THR A 510 -12.78 14.03 5.66
C THR A 510 -13.79 13.01 6.15
N LYS A 511 -13.79 11.84 5.53
CA LYS A 511 -14.62 10.71 5.94
C LYS A 511 -13.94 10.00 7.09
N LEU A 512 -14.76 9.48 8.00
CA LEU A 512 -14.28 8.53 9.01
C LEU A 512 -13.61 7.37 8.28
N SER A 513 -12.46 6.91 8.78
CA SER A 513 -11.87 5.70 8.23
C SER A 513 -12.82 4.51 8.37
N ALA A 514 -12.62 3.48 7.57
CA ALA A 514 -13.42 2.26 7.67
C ALA A 514 -13.38 1.68 9.11
N CYS A 515 -12.25 1.84 9.80
CA CYS A 515 -12.13 1.54 11.22
C CYS A 515 -13.06 2.42 12.04
N GLU A 516 -12.93 3.74 11.96
CA GLU A 516 -13.75 4.68 12.72
C GLU A 516 -15.25 4.50 12.49
N ALA A 517 -15.67 4.23 11.26
CA ALA A 517 -17.06 3.96 10.93
C ALA A 517 -17.60 2.68 11.62
N GLN A 518 -16.75 1.71 11.93
CA GLN A 518 -17.11 0.49 12.67
C GLN A 518 -17.14 0.70 14.19
N TYR A 519 -16.41 1.68 14.73
CA TYR A 519 -16.45 2.01 16.16
C TYR A 519 -17.67 2.89 16.46
N PHE A 520 -18.71 2.29 17.02
CA PHE A 520 -19.91 3.00 17.49
C PHE A 520 -19.58 3.79 18.76
N VAL A 521 -18.86 4.92 18.65
CA VAL A 521 -18.59 5.76 19.81
C VAL A 521 -18.64 7.23 19.40
N GLU A 522 -19.84 7.82 19.45
CA GLU A 522 -19.90 9.22 19.87
C GLU A 522 -19.22 9.28 21.25
N PRO A 523 -18.16 10.07 21.44
CA PRO A 523 -17.60 10.23 22.77
C PRO A 523 -18.70 10.87 23.61
N LYS A 524 -19.33 10.07 24.48
CA LYS A 524 -19.96 10.63 25.68
C LYS A 524 -18.82 11.31 26.41
N VAL A 525 -18.72 12.63 26.25
CA VAL A 525 -17.93 13.48 27.12
C VAL A 525 -18.43 13.14 28.52
N VAL A 526 -17.65 12.32 29.23
CA VAL A 526 -17.83 12.16 30.66
C VAL A 526 -17.47 13.53 31.21
N LYS A 527 -18.47 14.40 31.34
CA LYS A 527 -18.37 15.56 32.20
C LYS A 527 -17.94 14.98 33.52
N LYS A 528 -16.75 15.36 33.97
CA LYS A 528 -16.33 15.13 35.34
C LYS A 528 -17.44 15.73 36.18
N ASP A 529 -18.25 14.90 36.80
CA ASP A 529 -19.19 15.36 37.81
C ASP A 529 -18.34 15.83 39.00
N GLU A 530 -17.95 17.11 38.94
CA GLU A 530 -17.59 17.92 40.09
C GLU A 530 -18.88 18.14 40.89
N ASN A 531 -19.43 17.07 41.48
CA ASN A 531 -20.41 17.08 42.57
C ASN A 531 -20.67 15.65 43.03
N SER A 532 -19.76 15.10 43.84
CA SER A 532 -20.18 14.14 44.87
C SER A 532 -19.61 14.57 46.23
N SER A 533 -20.12 15.71 46.70
CA SER A 533 -20.27 15.93 48.13
C SER A 533 -21.31 14.96 48.68
N SER A 534 -20.91 14.19 49.69
CA SER A 534 -21.74 13.66 50.77
C SER A 534 -23.13 13.09 50.42
N ASN A 535 -23.31 11.77 50.54
CA ASN A 535 -24.25 11.22 51.52
C ASN A 535 -24.20 9.69 51.69
N LYS A 536 -23.84 9.32 52.92
CA LYS A 536 -24.36 8.28 53.80
C LYS A 536 -25.05 7.02 53.20
N LEU A 537 -24.48 5.88 53.63
CA LEU A 537 -25.18 4.61 53.89
C LEU A 537 -26.64 4.78 54.33
N SER A 538 -27.55 4.04 53.69
CA SER A 538 -28.64 3.36 54.40
C SER A 538 -29.01 2.04 53.73
N ILE A 539 -28.93 0.98 54.52
CA ILE A 539 -29.45 -0.37 54.25
C ILE A 539 -30.98 -0.32 54.26
N GLY A 540 -31.62 -0.98 53.29
CA GLY A 540 -33.08 -1.19 53.27
C GLY A 540 -33.45 -2.38 52.37
N TRP A 541 -34.07 -3.38 52.97
CA TRP A 541 -34.41 -4.70 52.44
C TRP A 541 -35.69 -4.74 51.56
N LEU A 542 -35.83 -5.90 50.86
CA LEU A 542 -37.04 -6.60 50.39
C LEU A 542 -37.70 -6.16 49.08
N PHE A 543 -37.65 -7.04 48.05
CA PHE A 543 -38.77 -7.95 47.75
C PHE A 543 -38.32 -9.15 46.88
N ILE A 544 -38.67 -10.35 47.35
CA ILE A 544 -38.58 -11.65 46.67
C ILE A 544 -39.92 -11.91 45.97
N SER A 545 -39.89 -12.44 44.73
CA SER A 545 -40.93 -13.31 44.11
C SER A 545 -40.33 -13.93 42.85
N ILE A 546 -39.84 -15.18 42.89
CA ILE A 546 -40.53 -16.41 42.45
C ILE A 546 -40.83 -16.43 40.93
N LEU A 547 -40.07 -17.21 40.16
CA LEU A 547 -40.58 -18.35 39.37
C LEU A 547 -39.44 -19.13 38.69
N VAL A 548 -39.15 -20.28 39.27
CA VAL A 548 -38.63 -21.48 38.59
C VAL A 548 -39.84 -22.17 37.98
N ILE A 549 -39.74 -22.68 36.74
CA ILE A 549 -40.34 -23.93 36.21
C ILE A 549 -40.47 -23.87 34.66
N ASN A 550 -39.88 -24.88 34.00
CA ASN A 550 -40.15 -25.42 32.65
C ASN A 550 -39.69 -24.60 31.42
N LEU A 551 -39.18 -25.17 30.33
CA LEU A 551 -39.35 -26.53 29.80
C LEU A 551 -38.19 -26.91 28.84
N ILE A 552 -37.67 -28.11 29.03
CA ILE A 552 -36.92 -28.92 28.06
C ILE A 552 -37.94 -29.55 27.08
N ILE A 553 -37.56 -29.67 25.80
CA ILE A 553 -38.14 -30.49 24.71
C ILE A 553 -39.40 -29.97 24.00
N PHE A 554 -39.23 -29.62 22.72
CA PHE A 554 -39.96 -30.29 21.64
C PHE A 554 -39.00 -30.67 20.51
N VAL A 555 -39.11 -31.94 20.12
CA VAL A 555 -38.36 -32.66 19.08
C VAL A 555 -38.91 -32.32 17.69
N LEU A 556 -38.01 -32.09 16.73
CA LEU A 556 -38.04 -32.63 15.36
C LEU A 556 -36.59 -32.84 14.90
#